data_AF-E6L003-F1
#
_entry.id   AF-E6L003-F1
#
_cell.length_a   1.000
_cell.length_b   1.000
_cell.length_c   1.000
_cell.angle_alpha   90.00
_cell.angle_beta   90.00
_cell.angle_gamma   90.00
#
_symmetry.space_group_name_H-M   'P 1'
#
loop_
_entity.id
_entity.type
_entity.pdbx_description
1 polymer ?
#
loop_
_entity_poly.entity_id
_entity_poly.type
_entity_poly.pdbx_seq_one_letter_code
_entity_poly.pdbx_strand_id
1 'polypeptide(L)'
;MKPFIQIHNVYLTPLSPIHIGCGEDFEPTNYVIDNETLFNFEPSHLMLNERERTNLLNAVNKDILAIHNFFSSNKSKIIPLSQYFSAITKGFVSEYNKNIENPAHKEKNGNKVFNQLQIERTAYLPYQGLAFIPGSSFKGAFTTPVLSKRHIDNGGNPLIKREKKTSKTALSLISQKINEDYLYNINNLKSFDEVKENFAHNEFRSIKFSDFSPLNNVQTKIFYCLNFNRELKNGEKTFNTKIVQRRESILPGQYRAFSANLSILDDKVNKLLSLNEYLTINDSYYKKIFIEEMEDLVAKGFVSQNYLNGILNIINKAGFLIRLGKNGSDSKVLKGKNVAQIEIKPKKNQEVYYQDKATTYWLSADSKTQKNNLLPFGWALIEVDPTTENEALKTWCEAQPKSKFDRSEILAKREAQKAEQARLQAEAEAKRLAEQQAEKEKLALLDSLSDNQRLVEAKLVEWNSQERKPFTVSPIFSEAKKLLEDAQQWNKEDRHYLYEKLDPTKSNEGLQKYVDGLSGFSNLKAKSAVEFKKLRNKLVAE
;
A
#
# COMPACT_ATOMS: atom_id res chain seq x y z
N MET A 1 16.12 23.56 -44.59
CA MET A 1 16.66 23.79 -43.23
C MET A 1 16.27 22.59 -42.37
N LYS A 2 17.21 21.98 -41.63
CA LYS A 2 16.84 20.98 -40.63
C LYS A 2 16.13 21.71 -39.46
N PRO A 3 15.03 21.17 -38.92
CA PRO A 3 14.35 21.77 -37.78
C PRO A 3 15.27 21.72 -36.54
N PHE A 4 15.24 22.79 -35.73
CA PHE A 4 16.05 22.90 -34.51
C PHE A 4 15.71 21.79 -33.48
N ILE A 5 14.46 21.37 -33.43
CA ILE A 5 13.98 20.26 -32.60
C ILE A 5 13.25 19.27 -33.48
N GLN A 6 13.64 18.00 -33.40
CA GLN A 6 12.87 16.87 -33.93
C GLN A 6 12.21 16.15 -32.76
N ILE A 7 10.92 15.87 -32.88
CA ILE A 7 10.13 15.19 -31.86
C ILE A 7 9.60 13.89 -32.44
N HIS A 8 9.80 12.81 -31.71
CA HIS A 8 9.38 11.45 -32.05
C HIS A 8 8.51 10.88 -30.92
N ASN A 9 7.43 10.21 -31.28
CA ASN A 9 6.60 9.46 -30.35
C ASN A 9 7.24 8.10 -30.07
N VAL A 10 7.39 7.74 -28.80
CA VAL A 10 8.01 6.49 -28.37
C VAL A 10 7.02 5.71 -27.54
N TYR A 11 6.76 4.47 -27.92
CA TYR A 11 5.87 3.56 -27.21
C TYR A 11 6.67 2.42 -26.59
N LEU A 12 6.27 2.00 -25.39
CA LEU A 12 6.90 0.91 -24.65
C LEU A 12 5.89 -0.21 -24.36
N THR A 13 6.25 -1.41 -24.76
CA THR A 13 5.51 -2.65 -24.43
C THR A 13 6.36 -3.52 -23.50
N PRO A 14 5.93 -3.75 -22.25
CA PRO A 14 6.63 -4.65 -21.33
C PRO A 14 6.59 -6.09 -21.83
N LEU A 15 7.77 -6.69 -22.05
CA LEU A 15 7.89 -8.09 -22.45
C LEU A 15 8.09 -9.01 -21.26
N SER A 16 8.71 -8.54 -20.18
CA SER A 16 8.80 -9.26 -18.90
C SER A 16 8.47 -8.31 -17.74
N PRO A 17 8.33 -8.78 -16.49
CA PRO A 17 8.02 -7.89 -15.37
C PRO A 17 9.06 -6.77 -15.20
N ILE A 18 8.61 -5.52 -15.08
CA ILE A 18 9.49 -4.34 -14.94
C ILE A 18 9.27 -3.70 -13.58
N HIS A 19 10.36 -3.54 -12.83
CA HIS A 19 10.37 -2.79 -11.58
C HIS A 19 11.40 -1.66 -11.66
N ILE A 20 10.94 -0.42 -11.48
CA ILE A 20 11.79 0.75 -11.28
C ILE A 20 11.58 1.23 -9.86
N GLY A 21 12.58 1.11 -8.99
CA GLY A 21 12.41 1.50 -7.58
C GLY A 21 12.23 3.02 -7.43
N CYS A 22 11.34 3.44 -6.55
CA CYS A 22 11.12 4.85 -6.19
C CYS A 22 11.73 5.25 -4.83
N GLY A 23 12.30 4.29 -4.10
CA GLY A 23 12.81 4.51 -2.74
C GLY A 23 11.75 4.37 -1.64
N GLU A 24 10.49 4.09 -2.02
CA GLU A 24 9.42 3.73 -1.10
C GLU A 24 9.17 2.22 -1.10
N ASP A 25 8.75 1.70 0.05
CA ASP A 25 8.33 0.32 0.24
C ASP A 25 6.89 0.28 0.78
N PHE A 26 6.13 -0.76 0.45
CA PHE A 26 4.98 -1.14 1.25
C PHE A 26 5.50 -1.83 2.51
N GLU A 27 5.15 -1.25 3.65
CA GLU A 27 5.56 -1.72 4.97
C GLU A 27 4.39 -2.40 5.68
N PRO A 28 4.62 -3.40 6.55
CA PRO A 28 3.55 -4.07 7.29
C PRO A 28 2.66 -3.13 8.14
N THR A 29 3.09 -1.89 8.33
CA THR A 29 2.38 -0.82 9.04
C THR A 29 1.43 -0.02 8.15
N ASN A 30 1.57 -0.09 6.82
CA ASN A 30 0.85 0.75 5.87
C ASN A 30 0.13 -0.04 4.76
N TYR A 31 0.00 -1.36 4.92
CA TYR A 31 -0.87 -2.16 4.06
C TYR A 31 -1.58 -3.29 4.80
N VAL A 32 -2.69 -3.74 4.24
CA VAL A 32 -3.36 -4.99 4.61
C VAL A 32 -3.65 -5.83 3.39
N ILE A 33 -3.81 -7.14 3.58
CA ILE A 33 -4.16 -8.07 2.51
C ILE A 33 -5.58 -8.60 2.73
N ASP A 34 -6.42 -8.50 1.70
CA ASP A 34 -7.71 -9.20 1.61
C ASP A 34 -7.79 -9.97 0.29
N ASN A 35 -8.03 -11.28 0.40
CA ASN A 35 -7.92 -12.22 -0.73
C ASN A 35 -6.58 -12.09 -1.46
N GLU A 36 -6.59 -11.87 -2.78
CA GLU A 36 -5.40 -11.67 -3.62
C GLU A 36 -5.13 -10.18 -3.91
N THR A 37 -5.54 -9.29 -3.00
CA THR A 37 -5.32 -7.83 -3.11
C THR A 37 -4.57 -7.29 -1.90
N LEU A 38 -3.51 -6.53 -2.16
CA LEU A 38 -2.89 -5.64 -1.18
C LEU A 38 -3.59 -4.28 -1.22
N PHE A 39 -3.96 -3.76 -0.06
CA PHE A 39 -4.53 -2.43 0.13
C PHE A 39 -3.56 -1.59 0.95
N ASN A 40 -2.96 -0.58 0.32
CA ASN A 40 -2.08 0.38 0.96
C ASN A 40 -2.90 1.56 1.50
N PHE A 41 -2.64 1.97 2.74
CA PHE A 41 -3.39 3.01 3.43
C PHE A 41 -2.46 3.89 4.25
N GLU A 42 -2.94 5.10 4.58
CA GLU A 42 -2.26 6.03 5.48
C GLU A 42 -2.79 5.80 6.91
N PRO A 43 -1.97 5.29 7.85
CA PRO A 43 -2.42 4.95 9.19
C PRO A 43 -3.03 6.12 9.98
N SER A 44 -2.58 7.35 9.72
CA SER A 44 -3.12 8.54 10.40
C SER A 44 -4.58 8.86 10.05
N HIS A 45 -5.09 8.33 8.93
CA HIS A 45 -6.50 8.49 8.56
C HIS A 45 -7.42 7.50 9.27
N LEU A 46 -6.88 6.53 10.02
CA LEU A 46 -7.67 5.49 10.67
C LEU A 46 -8.39 6.04 11.91
N MET A 47 -9.72 6.03 11.87
CA MET A 47 -10.56 6.47 13.00
C MET A 47 -10.66 5.36 14.05
N LEU A 48 -9.86 5.51 15.11
CA LEU A 48 -9.80 4.58 16.24
C LEU A 48 -10.54 5.13 17.47
N ASN A 49 -11.35 4.28 18.11
CA ASN A 49 -11.90 4.56 19.44
C ASN A 49 -10.84 4.42 20.54
N GLU A 50 -11.15 4.80 21.78
CA GLU A 50 -10.19 4.75 22.90
C GLU A 50 -9.57 3.37 23.11
N ARG A 51 -10.39 2.32 23.11
CA ARG A 51 -9.92 0.93 23.27
C ARG A 51 -8.97 0.53 22.14
N GLU A 52 -9.30 0.87 20.90
CA GLU A 52 -8.47 0.59 19.74
C GLU A 52 -7.16 1.37 19.76
N ARG A 53 -7.18 2.63 20.21
CA ARG A 53 -5.97 3.44 20.42
C ARG A 53 -5.06 2.80 21.46
N THR A 54 -5.60 2.37 22.60
CA THR A 54 -4.83 1.64 23.62
C THR A 54 -4.26 0.34 23.06
N ASN A 55 -5.04 -0.42 22.28
CA ASN A 55 -4.57 -1.64 21.64
C ASN A 55 -3.42 -1.39 20.65
N LEU A 56 -3.52 -0.33 19.83
CA LEU A 56 -2.46 0.05 18.91
C LEU A 56 -1.20 0.49 19.67
N LEU A 57 -1.33 1.30 20.72
CA LEU A 57 -0.20 1.72 21.55
C LEU A 57 0.50 0.51 22.19
N ASN A 58 -0.26 -0.44 22.72
CA ASN A 58 0.27 -1.70 23.26
C ASN A 58 0.99 -2.52 22.19
N ALA A 59 0.47 -2.55 20.96
CA ALA A 59 1.09 -3.24 19.83
C ALA A 59 2.43 -2.58 19.43
N VAL A 60 2.47 -1.24 19.35
CA VAL A 60 3.69 -0.47 19.05
C VAL A 60 4.79 -0.73 20.07
N ASN A 61 4.43 -0.83 21.35
CA ASN A 61 5.38 -1.14 22.43
C ASN A 61 5.89 -2.59 22.42
N LYS A 62 5.28 -3.49 21.63
CA LYS A 62 5.61 -4.91 21.59
C LYS A 62 6.58 -5.24 20.47
N ASP A 63 6.13 -5.18 19.22
CA ASP A 63 6.92 -5.40 18.02
C ASP A 63 6.13 -5.07 16.74
N ILE A 64 6.83 -5.04 15.60
CA ILE A 64 6.26 -4.76 14.26
C ILE A 64 5.12 -5.72 13.88
N LEU A 65 5.19 -6.95 14.36
CA LEU A 65 4.18 -7.96 14.08
C LEU A 65 2.90 -7.69 14.88
N ALA A 66 3.00 -7.25 16.13
CA ALA A 66 1.82 -6.85 16.89
C ALA A 66 1.07 -5.70 16.19
N ILE A 67 1.82 -4.72 15.64
CA ILE A 67 1.24 -3.62 14.84
C ILE A 67 0.52 -4.18 13.61
N HIS A 68 1.18 -5.08 12.89
CA HIS A 68 0.60 -5.74 11.72
C HIS A 68 -0.68 -6.53 12.05
N ASN A 69 -0.69 -7.28 13.16
CA ASN A 69 -1.86 -8.03 13.62
C ASN A 69 -3.02 -7.11 14.00
N PHE A 70 -2.73 -5.95 14.59
CA PHE A 70 -3.73 -4.92 14.85
C PHE A 70 -4.40 -4.47 13.53
N PHE A 71 -3.61 -4.08 12.53
CA PHE A 71 -4.18 -3.65 11.24
C PHE A 71 -4.90 -4.79 10.50
N SER A 72 -4.34 -6.00 10.52
CA SER A 72 -4.99 -7.17 9.92
C SER A 72 -6.33 -7.52 10.59
N SER A 73 -6.51 -7.22 11.88
CA SER A 73 -7.78 -7.40 12.58
C SER A 73 -8.79 -6.29 12.30
N ASN A 74 -8.34 -5.16 11.74
CA ASN A 74 -9.15 -3.97 11.45
C ASN A 74 -9.31 -3.71 9.94
N LYS A 75 -9.16 -4.74 9.10
CA LYS A 75 -9.25 -4.64 7.62
C LYS A 75 -10.52 -3.93 7.13
N SER A 76 -11.66 -4.18 7.77
CA SER A 76 -12.93 -3.57 7.39
C SER A 76 -12.92 -2.04 7.47
N LYS A 77 -12.20 -1.45 8.43
CA LYS A 77 -11.99 0.01 8.55
C LYS A 77 -10.94 0.54 7.58
N ILE A 78 -9.96 -0.29 7.23
CA ILE A 78 -8.80 0.10 6.43
C ILE A 78 -9.10 0.08 4.93
N ILE A 79 -9.74 -0.98 4.43
CA ILE A 79 -9.99 -1.16 2.99
C ILE A 79 -10.70 0.07 2.37
N PRO A 80 -11.75 0.66 2.98
CA PRO A 80 -12.40 1.86 2.46
C PRO A 80 -11.47 3.07 2.37
N LEU A 81 -10.51 3.19 3.30
CA LEU A 81 -9.56 4.29 3.42
C LEU A 81 -8.28 4.12 2.60
N SER A 82 -8.08 2.96 1.98
CA SER A 82 -6.87 2.68 1.20
C SER A 82 -6.63 3.70 0.07
N GLN A 83 -5.41 4.11 -0.18
CA GLN A 83 -5.12 5.06 -1.27
C GLN A 83 -4.75 4.32 -2.55
N TYR A 84 -4.20 3.12 -2.41
CA TYR A 84 -3.68 2.32 -3.49
C TYR A 84 -3.93 0.83 -3.24
N PHE A 85 -3.98 0.06 -4.31
CA PHE A 85 -4.08 -1.39 -4.23
C PHE A 85 -3.35 -2.06 -5.39
N SER A 86 -2.88 -3.28 -5.15
CA SER A 86 -2.08 -4.05 -6.10
C SER A 86 -2.41 -5.53 -6.01
N ALA A 87 -2.30 -6.23 -7.15
CA ALA A 87 -2.50 -7.67 -7.20
C ALA A 87 -1.33 -8.39 -6.51
N ILE A 88 -1.65 -9.42 -5.71
CA ILE A 88 -0.67 -10.28 -5.07
C ILE A 88 -0.86 -11.73 -5.49
N THR A 89 0.18 -12.54 -5.31
CA THR A 89 0.13 -13.95 -5.67
C THR A 89 -0.49 -14.78 -4.57
N LYS A 90 -1.15 -15.89 -4.92
CA LYS A 90 -1.60 -16.90 -3.93
C LYS A 90 -0.48 -17.35 -3.01
N GLY A 91 0.72 -17.56 -3.57
CA GLY A 91 1.90 -17.94 -2.80
C GLY A 91 2.26 -16.91 -1.72
N PHE A 92 2.10 -15.62 -2.02
CA PHE A 92 2.31 -14.54 -1.06
C PHE A 92 1.22 -14.49 0.00
N VAL A 93 -0.06 -14.65 -0.38
CA VAL A 93 -1.18 -14.72 0.58
C VAL A 93 -0.97 -15.85 1.59
N SER A 94 -0.60 -17.04 1.12
CA SER A 94 -0.35 -18.20 1.99
C SER A 94 0.82 -17.96 2.96
N GLU A 95 1.91 -17.31 2.49
CA GLU A 95 3.02 -16.94 3.36
C GLU A 95 2.63 -15.87 4.38
N TYR A 96 1.89 -14.86 3.94
CA TYR A 96 1.41 -13.77 4.79
C TYR A 96 0.54 -14.29 5.93
N ASN A 97 -0.47 -15.12 5.62
CA ASN A 97 -1.35 -15.72 6.61
C ASN A 97 -0.58 -16.60 7.61
N LYS A 98 0.37 -17.42 7.10
CA LYS A 98 1.22 -18.25 7.96
C LYS A 98 2.07 -17.42 8.93
N ASN A 99 2.59 -16.27 8.49
CA ASN A 99 3.40 -15.39 9.34
C ASN A 99 2.56 -14.68 10.41
N ILE A 100 1.29 -14.39 10.14
CA ILE A 100 0.33 -13.87 11.13
C ILE A 100 0.03 -14.92 12.20
N GLU A 101 -0.27 -16.15 11.77
CA GLU A 101 -0.70 -17.24 12.67
C GLU A 101 0.44 -17.79 13.52
N ASN A 102 1.66 -17.88 12.98
CA ASN A 102 2.82 -18.42 13.69
C ASN A 102 4.06 -17.53 13.54
N PRO A 103 4.14 -16.44 14.32
CA PRO A 103 5.16 -15.42 14.15
C PRO A 103 6.58 -15.79 14.61
N ALA A 104 6.83 -17.01 15.04
CA ALA A 104 8.10 -17.41 15.65
C ALA A 104 8.86 -18.44 14.80
N HIS A 105 9.55 -17.98 13.75
CA HIS A 105 10.79 -18.65 13.37
C HIS A 105 11.94 -18.06 14.19
N LYS A 106 12.11 -18.59 15.41
CA LYS A 106 13.40 -18.51 16.10
C LYS A 106 14.37 -19.38 15.30
N GLU A 107 15.43 -18.81 14.71
CA GLU A 107 16.55 -19.63 14.27
C GLU A 107 17.12 -20.37 15.49
N LYS A 108 17.76 -21.54 15.28
CA LYS A 108 18.41 -22.34 16.35
C LYS A 108 19.41 -21.53 17.22
N ASN A 109 19.81 -20.34 16.77
CA ASN A 109 20.78 -19.46 17.41
C ASN A 109 20.14 -18.30 18.20
N GLY A 110 18.82 -18.29 18.42
CA GLY A 110 18.14 -17.29 19.25
C GLY A 110 17.91 -15.90 18.59
N ASN A 111 18.47 -15.66 17.41
CA ASN A 111 18.23 -14.43 16.65
C ASN A 111 16.81 -14.43 16.04
N LYS A 112 16.04 -13.38 16.34
CA LYS A 112 14.76 -13.10 15.68
C LYS A 112 15.04 -12.57 14.27
N VAL A 113 14.92 -13.43 13.26
CA VAL A 113 14.87 -12.98 11.87
C VAL A 113 13.44 -12.54 11.60
N PHE A 114 13.17 -11.25 11.76
CA PHE A 114 11.92 -10.68 11.27
C PHE A 114 11.98 -10.73 9.74
N ASN A 115 11.19 -11.61 9.11
CA ASN A 115 10.80 -11.43 7.73
C ASN A 115 9.99 -10.13 7.70
N GLN A 116 10.62 -9.01 7.36
CA GLN A 116 10.01 -7.68 7.51
C GLN A 116 8.79 -7.47 6.61
N LEU A 117 8.40 -8.46 5.79
CA LEU A 117 7.24 -8.44 4.89
C LEU A 117 7.18 -7.21 3.97
N GLN A 118 8.25 -6.42 3.93
CA GLN A 118 8.44 -5.26 3.08
C GLN A 118 8.41 -5.67 1.61
N ILE A 119 7.83 -4.79 0.80
CA ILE A 119 7.66 -4.97 -0.63
C ILE A 119 8.13 -3.71 -1.31
N GLU A 120 9.16 -3.80 -2.14
CA GLU A 120 9.68 -2.62 -2.84
C GLU A 120 8.65 -2.12 -3.86
N ARG A 121 8.31 -0.83 -3.77
CA ARG A 121 7.31 -0.20 -4.63
C ARG A 121 7.92 0.27 -5.94
N THR A 122 7.19 0.11 -7.05
CA THR A 122 7.63 0.64 -8.34
C THR A 122 7.29 2.12 -8.47
N ALA A 123 8.05 2.87 -9.27
CA ALA A 123 7.79 4.26 -9.58
C ALA A 123 6.36 4.45 -10.10
N TYR A 124 5.66 5.42 -9.52
CA TYR A 124 4.24 5.66 -9.73
C TYR A 124 3.94 7.17 -9.80
N LEU A 125 2.85 7.51 -10.48
CA LEU A 125 2.32 8.87 -10.54
C LEU A 125 1.57 9.16 -9.23
N PRO A 126 1.99 10.14 -8.40
CA PRO A 126 1.46 10.31 -7.04
C PRO A 126 -0.06 10.44 -6.94
N TYR A 127 -0.68 11.17 -7.87
CA TYR A 127 -2.12 11.43 -7.85
C TYR A 127 -2.97 10.30 -8.44
N GLN A 128 -2.40 9.49 -9.35
CA GLN A 128 -3.14 8.42 -10.04
C GLN A 128 -2.85 7.04 -9.42
N GLY A 129 -1.72 6.89 -8.72
CA GLY A 129 -1.21 5.61 -8.25
C GLY A 129 -0.82 4.66 -9.39
N LEU A 130 -0.74 5.13 -10.63
CA LEU A 130 -0.36 4.30 -11.78
C LEU A 130 1.15 4.24 -11.90
N ALA A 131 1.69 3.06 -12.20
CA ALA A 131 3.11 2.93 -12.50
C ALA A 131 3.49 3.80 -13.69
N PHE A 132 4.70 4.35 -13.68
CA PHE A 132 5.31 5.03 -14.82
C PHE A 132 6.78 4.62 -14.95
N ILE A 133 7.39 4.90 -16.09
CA ILE A 133 8.82 4.68 -16.30
C ILE A 133 9.50 6.04 -16.40
N PRO A 134 10.36 6.41 -15.43
CA PRO A 134 11.11 7.66 -15.50
C PRO A 134 11.99 7.73 -16.75
N GLY A 135 11.96 8.87 -17.46
CA GLY A 135 12.75 9.11 -18.65
C GLY A 135 14.25 9.03 -18.38
N SER A 136 14.69 9.34 -17.15
CA SER A 136 16.07 9.15 -16.70
C SER A 136 16.49 7.68 -16.66
N SER A 137 15.61 6.80 -16.17
CA SER A 137 15.86 5.34 -16.15
C SER A 137 15.95 4.77 -17.55
N PHE A 138 15.04 5.20 -18.43
CA PHE A 138 15.07 4.82 -19.85
C PHE A 138 16.33 5.33 -20.56
N LYS A 139 16.64 6.62 -20.39
CA LYS A 139 17.80 7.26 -21.03
C LYS A 139 19.11 6.59 -20.61
N GLY A 140 19.27 6.25 -19.33
CA GLY A 140 20.43 5.49 -18.84
C GLY A 140 20.63 4.17 -19.60
N ALA A 141 19.56 3.39 -19.73
CA ALA A 141 19.58 2.16 -20.54
C ALA A 141 19.90 2.46 -22.01
N PHE A 142 19.25 3.44 -22.63
CA PHE A 142 19.47 3.82 -24.03
C PHE A 142 20.92 4.27 -24.34
N THR A 143 21.58 4.95 -23.39
CA THR A 143 22.96 5.44 -23.57
C THR A 143 24.01 4.35 -23.48
N THR A 144 23.76 3.30 -22.70
CA THR A 144 24.76 2.24 -22.40
C THR A 144 25.23 1.51 -23.67
N PRO A 145 24.35 1.07 -24.59
CA PRO A 145 24.75 0.47 -25.86
C PRO A 145 25.63 1.37 -26.71
N VAL A 146 25.32 2.66 -26.77
CA VAL A 146 26.07 3.64 -27.57
C VAL A 146 27.47 3.83 -27.00
N LEU A 147 27.59 3.98 -25.69
CA LEU A 147 28.88 4.05 -25.01
C LEU A 147 29.67 2.74 -25.17
N SER A 148 28.99 1.59 -25.10
CA SER A 148 29.63 0.29 -25.30
C SER A 148 30.15 0.12 -26.72
N LYS A 149 29.40 0.57 -27.74
CA LYS A 149 29.81 0.56 -29.14
C LYS A 149 31.06 1.42 -29.33
N ARG A 150 31.05 2.66 -28.83
CA ARG A 150 32.22 3.56 -28.88
C ARG A 150 33.45 2.98 -28.20
N HIS A 151 33.26 2.37 -27.03
CA HIS A 151 34.33 1.71 -26.32
C HIS A 151 35.00 0.62 -27.16
N ILE A 152 34.20 -0.22 -27.82
CA ILE A 152 34.69 -1.27 -28.70
C ILE A 152 35.39 -0.66 -29.93
N ASP A 153 34.77 0.33 -30.57
CA ASP A 153 35.31 0.99 -31.77
C ASP A 153 36.64 1.71 -31.47
N ASN A 154 36.85 2.18 -30.24
CA ASN A 154 38.10 2.78 -29.77
C ASN A 154 39.12 1.74 -29.24
N GLY A 155 39.02 0.49 -29.68
CA GLY A 155 40.00 -0.56 -29.38
C GLY A 155 39.71 -1.41 -28.14
N GLY A 156 38.58 -1.20 -27.46
CA GLY A 156 38.05 -2.11 -26.44
C GLY A 156 38.95 -2.32 -25.20
N ASN A 157 39.90 -1.41 -24.98
CA ASN A 157 40.83 -1.46 -23.85
C ASN A 157 40.37 -0.46 -22.79
N PRO A 158 40.08 -0.89 -21.54
CA PRO A 158 39.86 0.07 -20.47
C PRO A 158 41.13 0.92 -20.34
N LEU A 159 41.03 2.23 -20.56
CA LEU A 159 42.16 3.17 -20.53
C LEU A 159 42.88 3.16 -19.16
N ILE A 160 42.31 2.49 -18.15
CA ILE A 160 42.84 2.44 -16.79
C ILE A 160 43.02 0.98 -16.35
N LYS A 161 44.29 0.57 -16.20
CA LYS A 161 44.66 -0.71 -15.58
C LYS A 161 44.35 -0.65 -14.08
N ARG A 162 43.57 -1.61 -13.59
CA ARG A 162 43.27 -1.75 -12.16
C ARG A 162 44.50 -2.30 -11.42
N GLU A 163 45.03 -1.55 -10.46
CA GLU A 163 46.03 -2.08 -9.54
C GLU A 163 45.35 -2.93 -8.45
N LYS A 164 46.04 -3.97 -7.96
CA LYS A 164 45.46 -4.92 -6.97
C LYS A 164 44.98 -4.28 -5.65
N LYS A 165 45.35 -3.02 -5.37
CA LYS A 165 45.00 -2.29 -4.13
C LYS A 165 44.25 -0.96 -4.36
N THR A 166 43.51 -0.82 -5.46
CA THR A 166 42.79 0.45 -5.73
C THR A 166 41.54 0.59 -4.84
N SER A 167 41.41 1.71 -4.12
CA SER A 167 40.29 1.97 -3.20
C SER A 167 38.94 2.11 -3.94
N LYS A 168 37.81 1.93 -3.24
CA LYS A 168 36.46 2.14 -3.83
C LYS A 168 36.30 3.54 -4.42
N THR A 169 36.86 4.55 -3.76
CA THR A 169 36.84 5.94 -4.24
C THR A 169 37.62 6.09 -5.54
N ALA A 170 38.79 5.46 -5.65
CA ALA A 170 39.57 5.45 -6.87
C ALA A 170 38.86 4.69 -8.01
N LEU A 171 38.17 3.57 -7.72
CA LEU A 171 37.36 2.85 -8.72
C LEU A 171 36.15 3.66 -9.23
N SER A 172 35.53 4.45 -8.35
CA SER A 172 34.49 5.41 -8.72
C SER A 172 35.04 6.48 -9.66
N LEU A 173 36.21 7.05 -9.35
CA LEU A 173 36.88 8.06 -10.18
C LEU A 173 37.33 7.50 -11.54
N ILE A 174 37.74 6.23 -11.59
CA ILE A 174 38.13 5.53 -12.82
C ILE A 174 36.90 5.29 -13.71
N SER A 175 35.80 4.82 -13.13
CA SER A 175 34.54 4.61 -13.85
C SER A 175 33.97 5.94 -14.35
N GLN A 176 34.12 6.99 -13.53
CA GLN A 176 33.78 8.36 -13.89
C GLN A 176 34.65 8.85 -15.05
N LYS A 177 35.98 8.70 -15.00
CA LYS A 177 36.89 9.09 -16.10
C LYS A 177 36.63 8.32 -17.40
N ILE A 178 36.37 7.03 -17.33
CA ILE A 178 36.00 6.23 -18.51
C ILE A 178 34.71 6.78 -19.13
N ASN A 179 33.69 7.01 -18.31
CA ASN A 179 32.46 7.63 -18.79
C ASN A 179 32.75 9.01 -19.39
N GLU A 180 33.55 9.84 -18.75
CA GLU A 180 33.93 11.17 -19.24
C GLU A 180 34.69 11.10 -20.59
N ASP A 181 35.68 10.23 -20.75
CA ASP A 181 36.44 10.07 -22.00
C ASP A 181 35.51 9.65 -23.17
N TYR A 182 34.52 8.78 -22.92
CA TYR A 182 33.57 8.31 -23.94
C TYR A 182 32.34 9.22 -24.15
N LEU A 183 31.92 9.97 -23.12
CA LEU A 183 30.82 10.95 -23.21
C LEU A 183 31.26 12.26 -23.83
N TYR A 184 32.53 12.64 -23.66
CA TYR A 184 33.03 13.96 -24.06
C TYR A 184 34.06 13.92 -25.19
N ASN A 185 34.54 12.74 -25.60
CA ASN A 185 35.59 12.59 -26.62
C ASN A 185 36.89 13.35 -26.24
N ILE A 186 37.24 13.34 -24.95
CA ILE A 186 38.35 14.12 -24.40
C ILE A 186 39.51 13.16 -24.12
N ASN A 187 40.54 13.23 -24.94
CA ASN A 187 41.82 12.64 -24.56
C ASN A 187 42.46 13.52 -23.47
N ASN A 188 42.75 12.95 -22.30
CA ASN A 188 43.52 13.53 -21.18
C ASN A 188 42.78 14.56 -20.27
N LEU A 189 41.95 14.09 -19.34
CA LEU A 189 41.48 14.92 -18.21
C LEU A 189 42.50 14.99 -17.07
N LYS A 190 42.88 16.22 -16.68
CA LYS A 190 43.80 16.50 -15.56
C LYS A 190 43.06 16.90 -14.27
N SER A 191 41.82 17.40 -14.32
CA SER A 191 41.04 17.75 -13.10
C SER A 191 39.51 17.66 -13.24
N PHE A 192 38.79 17.74 -12.09
CA PHE A 192 37.31 17.70 -12.00
C PHE A 192 36.64 19.01 -12.47
N ASP A 193 37.33 20.15 -12.40
CA ASP A 193 36.78 21.44 -12.86
C ASP A 193 36.72 21.53 -14.40
N GLU A 194 37.64 20.87 -15.11
CA GLU A 194 37.57 20.71 -16.58
C GLU A 194 36.32 19.91 -17.01
N VAL A 195 35.79 19.01 -16.17
CA VAL A 195 34.59 18.20 -16.50
C VAL A 195 33.32 19.06 -16.60
N LYS A 196 33.21 20.14 -15.81
CA LYS A 196 32.04 21.03 -15.83
C LYS A 196 31.95 21.87 -17.10
N GLU A 197 33.07 22.41 -17.57
CA GLU A 197 33.13 23.14 -18.85
C GLU A 197 32.82 22.23 -20.04
N ASN A 198 33.14 20.94 -19.92
CA ASN A 198 32.95 19.95 -20.97
C ASN A 198 31.55 19.34 -21.06
N PHE A 199 30.62 19.64 -20.13
CA PHE A 199 29.23 19.16 -20.22
C PHE A 199 28.53 19.58 -21.53
N ALA A 200 28.97 20.69 -22.13
CA ALA A 200 28.50 21.17 -23.42
C ALA A 200 28.75 20.18 -24.59
N HIS A 201 29.76 19.32 -24.46
CA HIS A 201 30.16 18.33 -25.48
C HIS A 201 29.52 16.95 -25.28
N ASN A 202 28.60 16.81 -24.32
CA ASN A 202 27.83 15.57 -24.17
C ASN A 202 26.71 15.50 -25.20
N GLU A 203 26.84 14.63 -26.20
CA GLU A 203 25.80 14.43 -27.22
C GLU A 203 24.43 14.04 -26.64
N PHE A 204 24.39 13.33 -25.51
CA PHE A 204 23.13 12.92 -24.89
C PHE A 204 22.40 14.09 -24.24
N ARG A 205 23.02 15.28 -24.08
CA ARG A 205 22.29 16.52 -23.72
C ARG A 205 21.21 16.84 -24.76
N SER A 206 21.48 16.50 -26.01
CA SER A 206 20.64 16.78 -27.17
C SER A 206 19.63 15.67 -27.45
N ILE A 207 19.68 14.58 -26.69
CA ILE A 207 18.72 13.47 -26.73
C ILE A 207 17.90 13.50 -25.44
N LYS A 208 16.65 13.94 -25.52
CA LYS A 208 15.77 14.10 -24.36
C LYS A 208 14.59 13.16 -24.47
N PHE A 209 14.44 12.29 -23.48
CA PHE A 209 13.23 11.51 -23.28
C PHE A 209 12.39 12.19 -22.21
N SER A 210 11.10 12.39 -22.48
CA SER A 210 10.14 12.63 -21.41
C SER A 210 9.98 11.37 -20.55
N ASP A 211 9.30 11.51 -19.42
CA ASP A 211 8.81 10.33 -18.71
C ASP A 211 7.85 9.54 -19.60
N PHE A 212 7.87 8.21 -19.43
CA PHE A 212 6.96 7.29 -20.08
C PHE A 212 5.69 7.21 -19.23
N SER A 213 4.70 7.98 -19.63
CA SER A 213 3.39 8.02 -18.99
C SER A 213 2.54 6.83 -19.41
N PRO A 214 1.76 6.23 -18.50
CA PRO A 214 0.85 5.15 -18.83
C PRO A 214 -0.27 5.67 -19.75
N LEU A 215 -0.54 4.97 -20.86
CA LEU A 215 -1.62 5.32 -21.78
C LEU A 215 -2.99 4.81 -21.32
N ASN A 216 -2.98 3.73 -20.55
CA ASN A 216 -4.16 3.08 -20.01
C ASN A 216 -3.93 2.77 -18.53
N ASN A 217 -4.90 2.13 -17.87
CA ASN A 217 -4.72 1.60 -16.51
C ASN A 217 -3.74 0.42 -16.52
N VAL A 218 -2.44 0.76 -16.49
CA VAL A 218 -1.35 -0.22 -16.49
C VAL A 218 -1.42 -1.08 -15.24
N GLN A 219 -1.40 -2.39 -15.46
CA GLN A 219 -1.48 -3.37 -14.40
C GLN A 219 -0.11 -3.66 -13.80
N THR A 220 -0.09 -3.73 -12.48
CA THR A 220 1.05 -4.15 -11.67
C THR A 220 0.69 -5.39 -10.85
N LYS A 221 1.71 -6.13 -10.43
CA LYS A 221 1.60 -7.27 -9.53
C LYS A 221 2.84 -7.35 -8.65
N ILE A 222 2.64 -7.82 -7.43
CA ILE A 222 3.74 -8.09 -6.51
C ILE A 222 4.30 -9.49 -6.79
N PHE A 223 5.58 -9.54 -7.16
CA PHE A 223 6.32 -10.77 -7.41
C PHE A 223 7.34 -11.04 -6.31
N TYR A 224 7.63 -12.32 -6.10
CA TYR A 224 8.91 -12.71 -5.51
C TYR A 224 10.03 -12.48 -6.53
N CYS A 225 11.15 -11.96 -6.04
CA CYS A 225 12.38 -11.78 -6.80
C CYS A 225 13.40 -12.82 -6.29
N LEU A 226 13.55 -13.91 -7.03
CA LEU A 226 14.39 -15.06 -6.64
C LEU A 226 15.77 -14.97 -7.31
N ASN A 227 16.83 -15.14 -6.50
CA ASN A 227 18.22 -15.01 -6.94
C ASN A 227 18.86 -16.39 -7.17
N PHE A 228 18.63 -16.98 -8.34
CA PHE A 228 19.14 -18.30 -8.72
C PHE A 228 20.61 -18.25 -9.16
N ASN A 229 21.41 -19.23 -8.77
CA ASN A 229 22.75 -19.40 -9.34
C ASN A 229 22.63 -19.79 -10.82
N ARG A 230 23.51 -19.24 -11.67
CA ARG A 230 23.55 -19.61 -13.09
C ARG A 230 24.05 -21.04 -13.29
N GLU A 231 25.02 -21.46 -12.49
CA GLU A 231 25.50 -22.84 -12.49
C GLU A 231 24.58 -23.73 -11.67
N LEU A 232 24.28 -24.90 -12.23
CA LEU A 232 23.52 -25.94 -11.54
C LEU A 232 24.45 -26.70 -10.59
N LYS A 233 23.97 -26.98 -9.38
CA LYS A 233 24.72 -27.81 -8.43
C LYS A 233 24.15 -29.22 -8.48
N ASN A 234 24.94 -30.19 -8.93
CA ASN A 234 24.50 -31.58 -9.13
C ASN A 234 23.25 -31.69 -10.03
N GLY A 235 23.16 -30.84 -11.06
CA GLY A 235 21.98 -30.76 -11.94
C GLY A 235 20.78 -30.01 -11.34
N GLU A 236 20.87 -29.54 -10.09
CA GLU A 236 19.76 -28.85 -9.43
C GLU A 236 19.86 -27.32 -9.47
N LYS A 237 18.70 -26.68 -9.63
CA LYS A 237 18.50 -25.24 -9.48
C LYS A 237 18.64 -24.85 -8.01
N THR A 238 19.63 -24.01 -7.73
CA THR A 238 19.89 -23.50 -6.38
C THR A 238 19.74 -21.99 -6.35
N PHE A 239 19.20 -21.46 -5.26
CA PHE A 239 19.07 -20.01 -5.03
C PHE A 239 19.24 -19.72 -3.55
N ASN A 240 19.60 -18.48 -3.24
CA ASN A 240 19.75 -18.06 -1.84
C ASN A 240 18.38 -17.75 -1.22
N THR A 241 17.89 -18.67 -0.39
CA THR A 241 16.61 -18.54 0.32
C THR A 241 16.56 -17.40 1.33
N LYS A 242 17.73 -16.84 1.73
CA LYS A 242 17.82 -15.71 2.65
C LYS A 242 17.69 -14.34 1.96
N ILE A 243 17.78 -14.28 0.63
CA ILE A 243 17.73 -13.03 -0.17
C ILE A 243 16.45 -13.02 -1.03
N VAL A 244 15.35 -13.53 -0.48
CA VAL A 244 14.06 -13.47 -1.18
C VAL A 244 13.47 -12.08 -0.97
N GLN A 245 13.44 -11.30 -2.05
CA GLN A 245 12.83 -9.97 -2.07
C GLN A 245 11.43 -10.02 -2.69
N ARG A 246 10.63 -9.00 -2.40
CA ARG A 246 9.30 -8.82 -2.98
C ARG A 246 9.27 -7.45 -3.65
N ARG A 247 8.73 -7.40 -4.87
CA ARG A 247 8.71 -6.18 -5.67
C ARG A 247 7.36 -6.06 -6.36
N GLU A 248 6.75 -4.91 -6.23
CA GLU A 248 5.71 -4.52 -7.19
C GLU A 248 6.36 -4.30 -8.56
N SER A 249 5.82 -4.93 -9.60
CA SER A 249 6.33 -4.80 -10.96
C SER A 249 5.18 -4.63 -11.95
N ILE A 250 5.42 -3.86 -13.00
CA ILE A 250 4.55 -3.75 -14.18
C ILE A 250 4.45 -5.13 -14.84
N LEU A 251 3.23 -5.56 -15.16
CA LEU A 251 2.99 -6.84 -15.81
C LEU A 251 3.46 -6.84 -17.28
N PRO A 252 4.04 -7.95 -17.78
CA PRO A 252 4.30 -8.13 -19.21
C PRO A 252 3.01 -8.25 -20.02
N GLY A 253 3.12 -8.10 -21.33
CA GLY A 253 1.98 -8.35 -22.24
C GLY A 253 0.99 -7.20 -22.34
N GLN A 254 1.38 -5.97 -21.99
CA GLN A 254 0.53 -4.79 -22.10
C GLN A 254 0.94 -3.96 -23.32
N TYR A 255 0.22 -4.15 -24.43
CA TYR A 255 0.51 -3.53 -25.73
C TYR A 255 0.55 -2.01 -25.62
N ARG A 256 1.69 -1.40 -26.02
CA ARG A 256 1.94 0.04 -25.94
C ARG A 256 1.47 0.64 -24.61
N ALA A 257 1.83 0.00 -23.50
CA ALA A 257 1.37 0.40 -22.16
C ALA A 257 1.76 1.84 -21.80
N PHE A 258 2.88 2.33 -22.33
CA PHE A 258 3.39 3.67 -22.05
C PHE A 258 3.78 4.42 -23.33
N SER A 259 3.69 5.74 -23.27
CA SER A 259 4.22 6.64 -24.29
C SER A 259 5.14 7.70 -23.68
N ALA A 260 6.16 8.08 -24.44
CA ALA A 260 7.02 9.22 -24.17
C ALA A 260 7.32 9.98 -25.46
N ASN A 261 7.85 11.20 -25.32
CA ASN A 261 8.41 11.98 -26.42
C ASN A 261 9.94 11.88 -26.38
N LEU A 262 10.53 11.55 -27.51
CA LEU A 262 11.96 11.72 -27.77
C LEU A 262 12.16 13.03 -28.52
N SER A 263 12.85 13.99 -27.91
CA SER A 263 13.29 15.22 -28.56
C SER A 263 14.79 15.15 -28.88
N ILE A 264 15.13 15.31 -30.16
CA ILE A 264 16.51 15.44 -30.65
C ILE A 264 16.76 16.90 -31.02
N LEU A 265 17.72 17.53 -30.35
CA LEU A 265 18.09 18.92 -30.56
C LEU A 265 19.25 19.01 -31.57
N ASP A 266 19.15 19.93 -32.53
CA ASP A 266 20.29 20.34 -33.33
C ASP A 266 21.15 21.30 -32.51
N ASP A 267 22.14 20.76 -31.80
CA ASP A 267 22.99 21.54 -30.90
C ASP A 267 24.18 22.20 -31.57
N LYS A 268 24.41 21.98 -32.88
CA LYS A 268 25.56 22.46 -33.70
C LYS A 268 26.96 22.11 -33.15
N VAL A 269 27.07 21.57 -31.95
CA VAL A 269 28.30 21.30 -31.21
C VAL A 269 28.68 19.83 -31.36
N ASN A 270 27.70 18.93 -31.31
CA ASN A 270 27.92 17.49 -31.38
C ASN A 270 27.47 16.94 -32.72
N LYS A 271 28.31 16.12 -33.33
CA LYS A 271 27.91 15.31 -34.49
C LYS A 271 27.09 14.12 -34.00
N LEU A 272 25.79 14.32 -33.89
CA LEU A 272 24.85 13.27 -33.48
C LEU A 272 24.77 12.17 -34.55
N LEU A 273 24.56 10.93 -34.09
CA LEU A 273 24.15 9.84 -34.98
C LEU A 273 22.72 10.11 -35.48
N SER A 274 22.36 9.51 -36.62
CA SER A 274 20.96 9.46 -37.02
C SER A 274 20.14 8.66 -36.00
N LEU A 275 18.84 8.94 -35.93
CA LEU A 275 17.93 8.16 -35.08
C LEU A 275 18.06 6.66 -35.36
N ASN A 276 18.03 6.25 -36.63
CA ASN A 276 18.15 4.85 -37.02
C ASN A 276 19.46 4.19 -36.56
N GLU A 277 20.57 4.92 -36.56
CA GLU A 277 21.84 4.40 -36.02
C GLU A 277 21.75 4.17 -34.51
N TYR A 278 21.19 5.11 -33.74
CA TYR A 278 20.97 4.90 -32.31
C TYR A 278 20.07 3.69 -32.04
N LEU A 279 18.98 3.54 -32.79
CA LEU A 279 18.05 2.40 -32.66
C LEU A 279 18.75 1.08 -33.01
N THR A 280 19.54 1.04 -34.08
CA THR A 280 20.28 -0.15 -34.52
C THR A 280 21.33 -0.58 -33.49
N ILE A 281 22.06 0.37 -32.91
CA ILE A 281 23.03 0.10 -31.84
C ILE A 281 22.35 -0.49 -30.61
N ASN A 282 21.22 0.12 -30.20
CA ASN A 282 20.44 -0.37 -29.06
C ASN A 282 19.91 -1.78 -29.31
N ASP A 283 19.27 -2.04 -30.45
CA ASP A 283 18.72 -3.36 -30.76
C ASP A 283 19.80 -4.43 -30.77
N SER A 284 20.89 -4.20 -31.49
CA SER A 284 22.00 -5.16 -31.62
C SER A 284 22.59 -5.53 -30.26
N TYR A 285 22.77 -4.54 -29.39
CA TYR A 285 23.32 -4.74 -28.05
C TYR A 285 22.38 -5.57 -27.17
N TYR A 286 21.11 -5.19 -27.08
CA TYR A 286 20.15 -5.82 -26.18
C TYR A 286 19.69 -7.18 -26.68
N LYS A 287 19.50 -7.34 -27.99
CA LYS A 287 19.07 -8.60 -28.60
C LYS A 287 20.07 -9.73 -28.39
N LYS A 288 21.37 -9.43 -28.50
CA LYS A 288 22.43 -10.40 -28.17
C LYS A 288 22.32 -10.89 -26.72
N ILE A 289 22.17 -9.95 -25.77
CA ILE A 289 22.06 -10.27 -24.34
C ILE A 289 20.78 -11.06 -24.05
N PHE A 290 19.68 -10.66 -24.69
CA PHE A 290 18.39 -11.34 -24.55
C PHE A 290 18.46 -12.79 -25.00
N ILE A 291 18.98 -13.04 -26.21
CA ILE A 291 19.06 -14.39 -26.78
C ILE A 291 19.96 -15.27 -25.91
N GLU A 292 21.17 -14.81 -25.57
CA GLU A 292 22.10 -15.56 -24.71
C GLU A 292 21.48 -15.89 -23.33
N GLU A 293 20.82 -14.93 -22.68
CA GLU A 293 20.18 -15.14 -21.37
C GLU A 293 19.00 -16.11 -21.49
N MET A 294 18.13 -15.91 -22.48
CA MET A 294 16.88 -16.66 -22.60
C MET A 294 17.09 -18.10 -23.05
N GLU A 295 18.01 -18.35 -23.98
CA GLU A 295 18.38 -19.72 -24.38
C GLU A 295 18.90 -20.51 -23.18
N ASP A 296 19.76 -19.92 -22.35
CA ASP A 296 20.27 -20.55 -21.14
C ASP A 296 19.17 -20.79 -20.10
N LEU A 297 18.27 -19.81 -19.89
CA LEU A 297 17.13 -19.96 -18.99
C LEU A 297 16.16 -21.06 -19.45
N VAL A 298 15.94 -21.20 -20.76
CA VAL A 298 15.09 -22.25 -21.33
C VAL A 298 15.77 -23.62 -21.23
N ALA A 299 17.07 -23.71 -21.55
CA ALA A 299 17.84 -24.96 -21.42
C ALA A 299 17.84 -25.49 -19.98
N LYS A 300 17.85 -24.59 -18.99
CA LYS A 300 17.75 -24.94 -17.56
C LYS A 300 16.30 -25.08 -17.08
N GLY A 301 15.31 -24.91 -17.95
CA GLY A 301 13.88 -25.06 -17.64
C GLY A 301 13.34 -24.02 -16.66
N PHE A 302 13.93 -22.82 -16.60
CA PHE A 302 13.37 -21.69 -15.84
C PHE A 302 12.22 -21.04 -16.61
N VAL A 303 12.43 -20.79 -17.90
CA VAL A 303 11.48 -20.18 -18.84
C VAL A 303 10.97 -21.27 -19.80
N SER A 304 9.73 -21.14 -20.28
CA SER A 304 9.20 -22.08 -21.28
C SER A 304 9.70 -21.75 -22.70
N GLN A 305 9.92 -22.79 -23.52
CA GLN A 305 10.30 -22.62 -24.93
C GLN A 305 9.25 -21.80 -25.71
N ASN A 306 7.96 -22.00 -25.41
CA ASN A 306 6.86 -21.26 -26.06
C ASN A 306 6.97 -19.75 -25.82
N TYR A 307 7.37 -19.34 -24.62
CA TYR A 307 7.55 -17.93 -24.30
C TYR A 307 8.70 -17.32 -25.12
N LEU A 308 9.84 -18.00 -25.21
CA LEU A 308 10.97 -17.57 -26.04
C LEU A 308 10.56 -17.46 -27.50
N ASN A 309 9.93 -18.49 -28.06
CA ASN A 309 9.47 -18.50 -29.46
C ASN A 309 8.50 -17.34 -29.75
N GLY A 310 7.58 -17.05 -28.81
CA GLY A 310 6.67 -15.92 -28.89
C GLY A 310 7.40 -14.58 -28.98
N ILE A 311 8.42 -14.37 -28.15
CA ILE A 311 9.23 -13.15 -28.19
C ILE A 311 10.09 -13.07 -29.47
N LEU A 312 10.73 -14.18 -29.89
CA LEU A 312 11.53 -14.19 -31.13
C LEU A 312 10.69 -13.82 -32.37
N ASN A 313 9.40 -14.15 -32.39
CA ASN A 313 8.49 -13.79 -33.48
C ASN A 313 8.18 -12.27 -33.53
N ILE A 314 8.28 -11.54 -32.40
CA ILE A 314 7.98 -10.10 -32.35
C ILE A 314 9.24 -9.24 -32.54
N ILE A 315 10.37 -9.59 -31.90
CA ILE A 315 11.60 -8.77 -31.91
C ILE A 315 12.35 -8.77 -33.25
N ASN A 316 11.93 -9.63 -34.19
CA ASN A 316 12.51 -9.71 -35.52
C ASN A 316 11.74 -8.87 -36.55
N LYS A 317 10.60 -8.26 -36.17
CA LYS A 317 9.70 -7.58 -37.10
C LYS A 317 9.80 -6.06 -37.04
N ALA A 318 9.73 -5.47 -35.84
CA ALA A 318 9.75 -4.02 -35.66
C ALA A 318 10.13 -3.63 -34.22
N GLY A 319 10.65 -2.41 -34.08
CA GLY A 319 11.09 -1.86 -32.80
C GLY A 319 12.48 -2.36 -32.39
N PHE A 320 12.90 -1.99 -31.18
CA PHE A 320 14.15 -2.47 -30.58
C PHE A 320 13.95 -2.95 -29.15
N LEU A 321 14.75 -3.93 -28.74
CA LEU A 321 14.76 -4.42 -27.36
C LEU A 321 15.49 -3.47 -26.41
N ILE A 322 14.99 -3.36 -25.18
CA ILE A 322 15.67 -2.67 -24.09
C ILE A 322 15.49 -3.43 -22.77
N ARG A 323 16.47 -3.29 -21.86
CA ARG A 323 16.35 -3.79 -20.48
C ARG A 323 16.38 -2.67 -19.46
N LEU A 324 15.31 -2.57 -18.68
CA LEU A 324 15.07 -1.53 -17.69
C LEU A 324 15.11 -2.08 -16.25
N GLY A 325 15.13 -1.16 -15.28
CA GLY A 325 15.03 -1.49 -13.86
C GLY A 325 16.32 -2.00 -13.24
N LYS A 326 16.25 -2.46 -11.99
CA LYS A 326 17.42 -2.76 -11.15
C LYS A 326 18.16 -4.06 -11.53
N ASN A 327 17.43 -5.09 -11.92
CA ASN A 327 17.95 -6.44 -12.13
C ASN A 327 18.61 -6.61 -13.52
N GLY A 328 19.43 -7.65 -13.68
CA GLY A 328 20.14 -7.92 -14.96
C GLY A 328 21.33 -7.00 -15.17
N SER A 329 22.36 -7.12 -14.32
CA SER A 329 23.59 -6.31 -14.36
C SER A 329 24.31 -6.38 -15.71
N ASP A 330 24.27 -7.52 -16.37
CA ASP A 330 24.96 -7.73 -17.66
C ASP A 330 24.47 -6.77 -18.75
N SER A 331 23.27 -6.21 -18.62
CA SER A 331 22.69 -5.24 -19.56
C SER A 331 23.07 -3.78 -19.27
N LYS A 332 23.76 -3.52 -18.15
CA LYS A 332 24.04 -2.17 -17.61
C LYS A 332 25.53 -1.83 -17.55
N VAL A 333 26.36 -2.64 -18.22
CA VAL A 333 27.82 -2.51 -18.21
C VAL A 333 28.32 -2.41 -19.63
N LEU A 334 29.39 -1.63 -19.84
CA LEU A 334 30.07 -1.59 -21.13
C LEU A 334 30.66 -2.97 -21.46
N LYS A 335 30.56 -3.38 -22.73
CA LYS A 335 31.12 -4.65 -23.23
C LYS A 335 32.52 -4.41 -23.78
N GLY A 336 33.38 -5.41 -23.66
CA GLY A 336 34.77 -5.37 -24.11
C GLY A 336 35.67 -6.18 -23.18
N LYS A 337 36.90 -6.43 -23.62
CA LYS A 337 37.86 -7.25 -22.86
C LYS A 337 38.30 -6.49 -21.60
N ASN A 338 38.15 -7.10 -20.43
CA ASN A 338 38.50 -6.53 -19.11
C ASN A 338 37.69 -5.31 -18.65
N VAL A 339 36.54 -5.02 -19.28
CA VAL A 339 35.73 -3.82 -19.01
C VAL A 339 34.72 -4.05 -17.88
N ALA A 340 33.84 -5.03 -18.07
CA ALA A 340 32.93 -5.45 -17.02
C ALA A 340 33.72 -6.24 -15.96
N GLN A 341 33.80 -5.70 -14.74
CA GLN A 341 34.44 -6.36 -13.60
C GLN A 341 33.44 -6.47 -12.46
N ILE A 342 32.55 -7.45 -12.58
CA ILE A 342 31.54 -7.76 -11.57
C ILE A 342 32.25 -8.43 -10.40
N GLU A 343 32.27 -7.73 -9.25
CA GLU A 343 32.86 -8.21 -8.01
C GLU A 343 32.08 -9.42 -7.48
N ILE A 344 32.76 -10.56 -7.37
CA ILE A 344 32.21 -11.77 -6.76
C ILE A 344 32.81 -11.94 -5.36
N LYS A 345 31.94 -11.91 -4.35
CA LYS A 345 32.31 -12.17 -2.95
C LYS A 345 32.08 -13.64 -2.64
N PRO A 346 33.13 -14.47 -2.59
CA PRO A 346 32.98 -15.87 -2.23
C PRO A 346 32.64 -16.06 -0.74
N LYS A 347 32.46 -17.32 -0.33
CA LYS A 347 32.27 -17.69 1.08
C LYS A 347 33.51 -17.33 1.92
N LYS A 348 33.34 -17.23 3.25
CA LYS A 348 34.39 -16.86 4.22
C LYS A 348 35.75 -17.52 3.88
N ASN A 349 36.81 -16.70 3.92
CA ASN A 349 38.23 -17.06 3.69
C ASN A 349 38.67 -17.30 2.23
N GLN A 350 37.90 -16.84 1.24
CA GLN A 350 38.35 -16.79 -0.16
C GLN A 350 38.54 -15.35 -0.64
N GLU A 351 39.52 -15.12 -1.52
CA GLU A 351 39.76 -13.80 -2.12
C GLU A 351 38.64 -13.42 -3.08
N VAL A 352 38.29 -12.13 -3.08
CA VAL A 352 37.35 -11.54 -4.04
C VAL A 352 37.92 -11.68 -5.45
N TYR A 353 37.11 -12.17 -6.38
CA TYR A 353 37.47 -12.27 -7.80
C TYR A 353 36.45 -11.53 -8.67
N TYR A 354 36.79 -11.31 -9.93
CA TYR A 354 35.97 -10.52 -10.87
C TYR A 354 35.63 -11.34 -12.10
N GLN A 355 34.40 -11.18 -12.59
CA GLN A 355 33.92 -11.78 -13.85
C GLN A 355 33.27 -10.72 -14.74
N ASP A 356 33.17 -11.02 -16.03
CA ASP A 356 32.51 -10.17 -17.03
C ASP A 356 30.98 -10.37 -17.09
N LYS A 357 30.49 -11.43 -16.43
CA LYS A 357 29.07 -11.79 -16.29
C LYS A 357 28.71 -12.04 -14.83
N ALA A 358 27.45 -11.79 -14.47
CA ALA A 358 26.96 -12.14 -13.13
C ALA A 358 26.90 -13.65 -12.93
N THR A 359 27.06 -14.10 -11.68
CA THR A 359 26.94 -15.52 -11.29
C THR A 359 25.50 -15.94 -10.99
N THR A 360 24.55 -15.01 -11.03
CA THR A 360 23.14 -15.28 -10.71
C THR A 360 22.13 -14.72 -11.70
N TYR A 361 20.93 -15.29 -11.67
CA TYR A 361 19.71 -14.84 -12.33
C TYR A 361 18.75 -14.27 -11.29
N TRP A 362 18.16 -13.12 -11.61
CA TRP A 362 17.06 -12.56 -10.86
C TRP A 362 15.77 -12.78 -11.62
N LEU A 363 14.91 -13.65 -11.08
CA LEU A 363 13.72 -14.12 -11.76
C LEU A 363 12.46 -13.84 -10.95
N SER A 364 11.38 -13.45 -11.64
CA SER A 364 10.06 -13.21 -11.06
C SER A 364 9.35 -14.54 -10.80
N ALA A 365 8.80 -14.70 -9.61
CA ALA A 365 8.06 -15.89 -9.20
C ALA A 365 6.75 -15.53 -8.51
N ASP A 366 5.76 -16.42 -8.61
CA ASP A 366 4.50 -16.33 -7.89
C ASP A 366 4.59 -16.94 -6.48
N SER A 367 5.60 -17.76 -6.21
CA SER A 367 5.87 -18.30 -4.87
C SER A 367 7.37 -18.38 -4.59
N LYS A 368 7.73 -18.35 -3.30
CA LYS A 368 9.13 -18.45 -2.86
C LYS A 368 9.81 -19.78 -3.17
N THR A 369 9.07 -20.82 -3.53
CA THR A 369 9.58 -22.16 -3.84
C THR A 369 9.49 -22.52 -5.32
N GLN A 370 8.98 -21.62 -6.16
CA GLN A 370 8.82 -21.85 -7.59
C GLN A 370 10.18 -21.99 -8.29
N LYS A 371 10.30 -22.99 -9.16
CA LYS A 371 11.54 -23.28 -9.91
C LYS A 371 11.35 -23.34 -11.43
N ASN A 372 10.14 -23.16 -11.92
CA ASN A 372 9.77 -23.21 -13.35
C ASN A 372 8.77 -22.08 -13.66
N ASN A 373 8.54 -21.81 -14.94
CA ASN A 373 7.66 -20.71 -15.39
C ASN A 373 8.02 -19.37 -14.75
N LEU A 374 9.33 -19.12 -14.62
CA LEU A 374 9.90 -17.89 -14.10
C LEU A 374 10.29 -16.99 -15.26
N LEU A 375 10.26 -15.66 -15.06
CA LEU A 375 10.67 -14.70 -16.08
C LEU A 375 11.82 -13.83 -15.57
N PRO A 376 12.80 -13.48 -16.42
CA PRO A 376 13.77 -12.45 -16.07
C PRO A 376 13.10 -11.09 -16.00
N PHE A 377 13.58 -10.19 -15.13
CA PHE A 377 13.03 -8.83 -15.04
C PHE A 377 13.58 -7.90 -16.13
N GLY A 378 12.75 -6.93 -16.52
CA GLY A 378 13.15 -5.67 -17.14
C GLY A 378 13.08 -5.60 -18.66
N TRP A 379 12.69 -6.65 -19.37
CA TRP A 379 12.67 -6.64 -20.83
C TRP A 379 11.45 -5.90 -21.38
N ALA A 380 11.67 -5.03 -22.36
CA ALA A 380 10.63 -4.30 -23.07
C ALA A 380 10.95 -4.16 -24.56
N LEU A 381 9.92 -3.99 -25.39
CA LEU A 381 10.03 -3.63 -26.79
C LEU A 381 9.64 -2.16 -26.96
N ILE A 382 10.46 -1.42 -27.72
CA ILE A 382 10.26 0.01 -27.99
C ILE A 382 9.92 0.21 -29.46
N GLU A 383 8.86 0.95 -29.72
CA GLU A 383 8.45 1.39 -31.05
C GLU A 383 8.59 2.91 -31.14
N VAL A 384 9.24 3.42 -32.18
CA VAL A 384 9.43 4.86 -32.41
C VAL A 384 8.71 5.25 -33.69
N ASP A 385 7.81 6.23 -33.60
CA ASP A 385 6.93 6.69 -34.68
C ASP A 385 6.31 5.54 -35.51
N PRO A 386 5.63 4.57 -34.87
CA PRO A 386 5.02 3.49 -35.61
C PRO A 386 3.98 4.04 -36.60
N THR A 387 4.12 3.68 -37.87
CA THR A 387 3.19 4.07 -38.94
C THR A 387 2.01 3.12 -39.09
N THR A 388 2.13 1.90 -38.56
CA THR A 388 1.10 0.86 -38.58
C THR A 388 0.99 0.17 -37.22
N GLU A 389 -0.09 -0.55 -37.03
CA GLU A 389 -0.25 -1.45 -35.88
C GLU A 389 0.71 -2.63 -35.98
N ASN A 390 1.27 -3.02 -34.84
CA ASN A 390 2.16 -4.18 -34.74
C ASN A 390 1.33 -5.38 -34.30
N GLU A 391 0.62 -5.97 -35.27
CA GLU A 391 -0.33 -7.06 -35.02
C GLU A 391 0.32 -8.27 -34.34
N ALA A 392 1.58 -8.57 -34.63
CA ALA A 392 2.30 -9.66 -33.98
C ALA A 392 2.51 -9.39 -32.48
N LEU A 393 2.94 -8.17 -32.12
CA LEU A 393 3.10 -7.76 -30.73
C LEU A 393 1.76 -7.70 -29.99
N LYS A 394 0.74 -7.14 -30.64
CA LYS A 394 -0.62 -7.04 -30.10
C LYS A 394 -1.21 -8.43 -29.82
N THR A 395 -1.14 -9.34 -30.79
CA THR A 395 -1.59 -10.74 -30.64
C THR A 395 -0.82 -11.44 -29.50
N TRP A 396 0.50 -11.22 -29.41
CA TRP A 396 1.30 -11.79 -28.32
C TRP A 396 0.88 -11.25 -26.95
N CYS A 397 0.62 -9.94 -26.84
CA CYS A 397 0.12 -9.29 -25.64
C CYS A 397 -1.26 -9.82 -25.23
N GLU A 398 -2.19 -9.94 -26.18
CA GLU A 398 -3.55 -10.47 -25.93
C GLU A 398 -3.55 -11.93 -25.45
N ALA A 399 -2.57 -12.71 -25.89
CA ALA A 399 -2.37 -14.10 -25.48
C ALA A 399 -1.69 -14.24 -24.10
N GLN A 400 -1.16 -13.17 -23.51
CA GLN A 400 -0.57 -13.24 -22.18
C GLN A 400 -1.65 -13.41 -21.11
N PRO A 401 -1.33 -14.07 -19.97
CA PRO A 401 -2.27 -14.22 -18.86
C PRO A 401 -2.77 -12.86 -18.39
N LYS A 402 -4.06 -12.58 -18.62
CA LYS A 402 -4.70 -11.36 -18.13
C LYS A 402 -4.87 -11.45 -16.62
N SER A 403 -4.64 -10.33 -15.93
CA SER A 403 -4.89 -10.26 -14.50
C SER A 403 -6.37 -10.50 -14.22
N LYS A 404 -6.68 -11.34 -13.23
CA LYS A 404 -8.04 -11.48 -12.66
C LYS A 404 -8.42 -10.27 -11.78
N PHE A 405 -7.50 -9.33 -11.64
CA PHE A 405 -7.64 -8.15 -10.81
C PHE A 405 -8.52 -7.11 -11.50
N ASP A 406 -9.79 -7.05 -11.10
CA ASP A 406 -10.71 -6.01 -11.56
C ASP A 406 -10.63 -4.78 -10.64
N ARG A 407 -9.94 -3.75 -11.14
CA ARG A 407 -9.79 -2.46 -10.44
C ARG A 407 -11.15 -1.79 -10.20
N SER A 408 -12.09 -1.92 -11.14
CA SER A 408 -13.41 -1.27 -11.07
C SER A 408 -14.28 -1.93 -10.00
N GLU A 409 -14.25 -3.26 -9.93
CA GLU A 409 -14.96 -4.02 -8.88
C GLU A 409 -14.44 -3.66 -7.48
N ILE A 410 -13.12 -3.55 -7.33
CA ILE A 410 -12.49 -3.16 -6.06
C ILE A 410 -12.90 -1.74 -5.65
N LEU A 411 -12.91 -0.79 -6.59
CA LEU A 411 -13.36 0.58 -6.34
C LEU A 411 -14.83 0.61 -5.90
N ALA A 412 -15.72 -0.10 -6.60
CA ALA A 412 -17.13 -0.19 -6.24
C ALA A 412 -17.34 -0.81 -4.85
N LYS A 413 -16.63 -1.90 -4.53
CA LYS A 413 -16.68 -2.53 -3.20
C LYS A 413 -16.21 -1.57 -2.11
N ARG A 414 -15.17 -0.78 -2.37
CA ARG A 414 -14.66 0.22 -1.43
C ARG A 414 -15.63 1.36 -1.20
N GLU A 415 -16.24 1.89 -2.26
CA GLU A 415 -17.25 2.95 -2.15
C GLU A 415 -18.47 2.48 -1.35
N ALA A 416 -18.96 1.27 -1.61
CA ALA A 416 -20.04 0.67 -0.85
C ALA A 416 -19.70 0.51 0.64
N GLN A 417 -18.50 0.02 0.97
CA GLN A 417 -18.05 -0.08 2.36
C GLN A 417 -17.88 1.29 3.05
N LYS A 418 -17.45 2.31 2.30
CA LYS A 418 -17.34 3.69 2.82
C LYS A 418 -18.73 4.27 3.14
N ALA A 419 -19.70 4.08 2.27
CA ALA A 419 -21.08 4.52 2.47
C ALA A 419 -21.70 3.83 3.70
N GLU A 420 -21.49 2.52 3.83
CA GLU A 420 -21.96 1.74 4.98
C GLU A 420 -21.35 2.23 6.30
N GLN A 421 -20.05 2.51 6.32
CA GLN A 421 -19.39 3.06 7.52
C GLN A 421 -19.90 4.46 7.89
N ALA A 422 -20.12 5.32 6.89
CA ALA A 422 -20.70 6.64 7.14
C ALA A 422 -22.10 6.53 7.73
N ARG A 423 -22.92 5.57 7.26
CA ARG A 423 -24.25 5.31 7.82
C ARG A 423 -24.18 4.88 9.28
N LEU A 424 -23.33 3.91 9.61
CA LEU A 424 -23.17 3.41 10.98
C LEU A 424 -22.63 4.51 11.93
N GLN A 425 -21.74 5.38 11.44
CA GLN A 425 -21.24 6.52 12.21
C GLN A 425 -22.33 7.55 12.48
N ALA A 426 -23.13 7.89 11.46
CA ALA A 426 -24.24 8.82 11.60
C ALA A 426 -25.30 8.30 12.58
N GLU A 427 -25.60 7.00 12.54
CA GLU A 427 -26.53 6.35 13.48
C GLU A 427 -26.02 6.42 14.93
N ALA A 428 -24.74 6.09 15.14
CA ALA A 428 -24.11 6.15 16.47
C ALA A 428 -24.06 7.59 17.02
N GLU A 429 -23.75 8.57 16.18
CA GLU A 429 -23.73 9.98 16.56
C GLU A 429 -25.13 10.51 16.88
N ALA A 430 -26.13 10.16 16.07
CA ALA A 430 -27.52 10.50 16.33
C ALA A 430 -28.01 9.92 17.67
N LYS A 431 -27.65 8.66 17.97
CA LYS A 431 -27.97 8.04 19.26
C LYS A 431 -27.30 8.78 20.43
N ARG A 432 -26.02 9.13 20.31
CA ARG A 432 -25.29 9.89 21.34
C ARG A 432 -25.91 11.27 21.57
N LEU A 433 -26.29 11.98 20.51
CA LEU A 433 -26.95 13.28 20.61
C LEU A 433 -28.32 13.16 21.28
N ALA A 434 -29.10 12.13 20.94
CA ALA A 434 -30.39 11.86 21.57
C ALA A 434 -30.24 11.55 23.08
N GLU A 435 -29.25 10.75 23.47
CA GLU A 435 -28.95 10.45 24.87
C GLU A 435 -28.54 11.73 25.65
N GLN A 436 -27.66 12.55 25.08
CA GLN A 436 -27.26 13.83 25.69
C GLN A 436 -28.43 14.81 25.82
N GLN A 437 -29.31 14.86 24.82
CA GLN A 437 -30.49 15.72 24.86
C GLN A 437 -31.47 15.23 25.93
N ALA A 438 -31.73 13.93 26.02
CA ALA A 438 -32.58 13.35 27.05
C ALA A 438 -32.02 13.58 28.47
N GLU A 439 -30.69 13.52 28.65
CA GLU A 439 -30.05 13.81 29.92
C GLU A 439 -30.15 15.31 30.28
N LYS A 440 -29.94 16.21 29.32
CA LYS A 440 -30.14 17.65 29.52
C LYS A 440 -31.59 17.99 29.85
N GLU A 441 -32.56 17.39 29.17
CA GLU A 441 -33.98 17.58 29.46
C GLU A 441 -34.33 17.08 30.86
N LYS A 442 -33.78 15.93 31.27
CA LYS A 442 -33.94 15.42 32.63
C LYS A 442 -33.32 16.35 33.68
N LEU A 443 -32.12 16.88 33.42
CA LEU A 443 -31.46 17.83 34.32
C LEU A 443 -32.21 19.16 34.40
N ALA A 444 -32.63 19.72 33.26
CA ALA A 444 -33.42 20.94 33.21
C ALA A 444 -34.75 20.80 33.95
N LEU A 445 -35.40 19.62 33.84
CA LEU A 445 -36.58 19.31 34.63
C LEU A 445 -36.24 19.33 36.12
N LEU A 446 -35.19 18.63 36.57
CA LEU A 446 -34.79 18.60 37.98
C LEU A 446 -34.37 19.98 38.55
N ASP A 447 -33.72 20.80 37.74
CA ASP A 447 -33.30 22.15 38.12
C ASP A 447 -34.49 23.13 38.21
N SER A 448 -35.53 22.92 37.41
CA SER A 448 -36.78 23.69 37.48
C SER A 448 -37.63 23.37 38.72
N LEU A 449 -37.36 22.24 39.39
CA LEU A 449 -38.08 21.82 40.58
C LEU A 449 -37.50 22.48 41.84
N SER A 450 -38.38 22.87 42.76
CA SER A 450 -38.00 23.27 44.12
C SER A 450 -37.39 22.10 44.90
N ASP A 451 -36.70 22.36 46.01
CA ASP A 451 -36.11 21.30 46.85
C ASP A 451 -37.16 20.28 47.34
N ASN A 452 -38.38 20.74 47.65
CA ASN A 452 -39.48 19.86 48.02
C ASN A 452 -39.97 19.03 46.83
N GLN A 453 -40.08 19.60 45.64
CA GLN A 453 -40.48 18.87 44.44
C GLN A 453 -39.42 17.84 44.03
N ARG A 454 -38.12 18.14 44.20
CA ARG A 454 -37.03 17.16 44.03
C ARG A 454 -37.13 16.01 45.03
N LEU A 455 -37.50 16.28 46.28
CA LEU A 455 -37.77 15.24 47.28
C LEU A 455 -38.91 14.31 46.86
N VAL A 456 -40.00 14.87 46.29
CA VAL A 456 -41.11 14.07 45.74
C VAL A 456 -40.63 13.17 44.60
N GLU A 457 -39.92 13.72 43.61
CA GLU A 457 -39.40 12.94 42.48
C GLU A 457 -38.42 11.85 42.93
N ALA A 458 -37.53 12.14 43.88
CA ALA A 458 -36.61 11.14 44.45
C ALA A 458 -37.37 9.97 45.09
N LYS A 459 -38.44 10.26 45.85
CA LYS A 459 -39.30 9.24 46.47
C LYS A 459 -40.06 8.39 45.44
N LEU A 460 -40.57 9.00 44.37
CA LEU A 460 -41.24 8.27 43.28
C LEU A 460 -40.28 7.33 42.53
N VAL A 461 -39.01 7.72 42.39
CA VAL A 461 -37.95 6.86 41.81
C VAL A 461 -37.62 5.71 42.77
N GLU A 462 -37.45 5.99 44.06
CA GLU A 462 -37.20 4.98 45.09
C GLU A 462 -38.32 3.92 45.10
N TRP A 463 -39.58 4.35 45.11
CA TRP A 463 -40.73 3.45 45.13
C TRP A 463 -40.88 2.60 43.87
N ASN A 464 -40.40 3.05 42.70
CA ASN A 464 -40.41 2.21 41.49
C ASN A 464 -39.53 0.95 41.63
N SER A 465 -38.53 0.97 42.52
CA SER A 465 -37.64 -0.16 42.77
C SER A 465 -38.15 -1.12 43.85
N GLN A 466 -39.23 -0.74 44.56
CA GLN A 466 -39.80 -1.51 45.66
C GLN A 466 -40.93 -2.43 45.19
N GLU A 467 -41.10 -3.56 45.87
CA GLU A 467 -42.20 -4.50 45.61
C GLU A 467 -43.55 -3.88 45.96
N ARG A 468 -44.53 -3.99 45.05
CA ARG A 468 -45.90 -3.53 45.29
C ARG A 468 -46.57 -4.39 46.34
N LYS A 469 -47.21 -3.74 47.30
CA LYS A 469 -47.95 -4.39 48.39
C LYS A 469 -49.30 -3.72 48.60
N PRO A 470 -50.30 -4.45 49.13
CA PRO A 470 -51.57 -3.84 49.54
C PRO A 470 -51.36 -2.69 50.52
N PHE A 471 -52.13 -1.61 50.39
CA PHE A 471 -51.97 -0.39 51.20
C PHE A 471 -52.03 -0.61 52.73
N THR A 472 -52.64 -1.72 53.18
CA THR A 472 -52.72 -2.08 54.59
C THR A 472 -51.37 -2.47 55.21
N VAL A 473 -50.42 -2.93 54.40
CA VAL A 473 -49.09 -3.41 54.84
C VAL A 473 -47.94 -2.79 54.03
N SER A 474 -48.24 -1.81 53.19
CA SER A 474 -47.27 -1.21 52.28
C SER A 474 -46.38 -0.17 53.00
N PRO A 475 -45.04 -0.37 53.01
CA PRO A 475 -44.11 0.65 53.47
C PRO A 475 -44.23 1.95 52.65
N ILE A 476 -44.41 1.82 51.34
CA ILE A 476 -44.61 2.94 50.42
C ILE A 476 -45.83 3.78 50.80
N PHE A 477 -46.95 3.13 51.15
CA PHE A 477 -48.16 3.85 51.60
C PHE A 477 -47.92 4.63 52.90
N SER A 478 -47.12 4.07 53.80
CA SER A 478 -46.76 4.71 55.07
C SER A 478 -45.81 5.89 54.86
N GLU A 479 -44.83 5.75 53.97
CA GLU A 479 -43.93 6.84 53.56
C GLU A 479 -44.68 7.96 52.83
N ALA A 480 -45.59 7.62 51.91
CA ALA A 480 -46.42 8.60 51.22
C ALA A 480 -47.31 9.39 52.20
N LYS A 481 -47.85 8.72 53.22
CA LYS A 481 -48.62 9.40 54.29
C LYS A 481 -47.74 10.38 55.07
N LYS A 482 -46.54 9.97 55.47
CA LYS A 482 -45.58 10.85 56.17
C LYS A 482 -45.19 12.06 55.30
N LEU A 483 -44.96 11.84 54.01
CA LEU A 483 -44.65 12.91 53.07
C LEU A 483 -45.80 13.94 52.96
N LEU A 484 -47.06 13.49 53.01
CA LEU A 484 -48.24 14.37 53.05
C LEU A 484 -48.35 15.16 54.38
N GLU A 485 -47.86 14.61 55.49
CA GLU A 485 -47.82 15.29 56.79
C GLU A 485 -46.76 16.39 56.80
N ASP A 486 -45.55 16.07 56.32
CA ASP A 486 -44.45 17.03 56.21
C ASP A 486 -44.79 18.16 55.22
N ALA A 487 -45.49 17.83 54.13
CA ALA A 487 -45.89 18.79 53.10
C ALA A 487 -46.94 19.83 53.53
N GLN A 488 -47.58 19.66 54.69
CA GLN A 488 -48.49 20.68 55.22
C GLN A 488 -47.79 22.01 55.47
N GLN A 489 -46.48 21.99 55.72
CA GLN A 489 -45.65 23.18 55.95
C GLN A 489 -45.00 23.74 54.66
N TRP A 490 -45.25 23.12 53.50
CA TRP A 490 -44.64 23.55 52.23
C TRP A 490 -45.41 24.73 51.62
N ASN A 491 -44.77 25.41 50.66
CA ASN A 491 -45.42 26.49 49.90
C ASN A 491 -46.57 25.93 49.03
N LYS A 492 -47.46 26.81 48.57
CA LYS A 492 -48.67 26.44 47.82
C LYS A 492 -48.37 25.64 46.55
N GLU A 493 -47.30 25.98 45.83
CA GLU A 493 -46.92 25.33 44.57
C GLU A 493 -46.46 23.88 44.80
N ASP A 494 -45.62 23.64 45.82
CA ASP A 494 -45.13 22.32 46.19
C ASP A 494 -46.23 21.41 46.76
N ARG A 495 -47.18 22.00 47.50
CA ARG A 495 -48.36 21.28 48.01
C ARG A 495 -49.24 20.79 46.86
N HIS A 496 -49.50 21.64 45.88
CA HIS A 496 -50.23 21.25 44.67
C HIS A 496 -49.47 20.18 43.87
N TYR A 497 -48.15 20.32 43.72
CA TYR A 497 -47.32 19.34 43.03
C TYR A 497 -47.42 17.93 43.66
N LEU A 498 -47.25 17.85 44.98
CA LEU A 498 -47.38 16.57 45.71
C LEU A 498 -48.81 16.01 45.63
N TYR A 499 -49.82 16.87 45.70
CA TYR A 499 -51.23 16.48 45.58
C TYR A 499 -51.51 15.77 44.24
N GLU A 500 -51.02 16.31 43.13
CA GLU A 500 -51.18 15.72 41.80
C GLU A 500 -50.40 14.42 41.64
N LYS A 501 -49.12 14.39 42.06
CA LYS A 501 -48.24 13.22 41.90
C LYS A 501 -48.68 12.01 42.72
N LEU A 502 -49.36 12.21 43.83
CA LEU A 502 -49.88 11.13 44.68
C LEU A 502 -51.36 10.83 44.45
N ASP A 503 -51.97 11.30 43.36
CA ASP A 503 -53.39 11.06 43.08
C ASP A 503 -53.71 9.56 42.99
N PRO A 504 -54.45 8.99 43.94
CA PRO A 504 -54.78 7.58 43.95
C PRO A 504 -56.11 7.30 43.24
N THR A 505 -56.67 8.21 42.45
CA THR A 505 -58.00 8.03 41.83
C THR A 505 -57.93 7.39 40.44
N LYS A 506 -56.81 7.56 39.73
CA LYS A 506 -56.57 6.99 38.40
C LYS A 506 -55.85 5.65 38.51
N SER A 507 -56.27 4.68 37.69
CA SER A 507 -55.69 3.34 37.67
C SER A 507 -54.26 3.37 37.12
N ASN A 508 -53.32 2.71 37.80
CA ASN A 508 -51.90 2.65 37.45
C ASN A 508 -51.18 4.01 37.35
N GLU A 509 -51.79 5.07 37.86
CA GLU A 509 -51.22 6.41 37.99
C GLU A 509 -51.10 6.81 39.47
N GLY A 510 -50.36 7.88 39.74
CA GLY A 510 -50.10 8.40 41.08
C GLY A 510 -49.69 7.30 42.07
N LEU A 511 -50.29 7.27 43.26
CA LEU A 511 -49.93 6.29 44.28
C LEU A 511 -50.36 4.85 43.94
N GLN A 512 -51.38 4.65 43.09
CA GLN A 512 -51.81 3.31 42.66
C GLN A 512 -50.73 2.59 41.83
N LYS A 513 -49.79 3.34 41.23
CA LYS A 513 -48.64 2.75 40.52
C LYS A 513 -47.70 1.99 41.46
N TYR A 514 -47.71 2.28 42.75
CA TYR A 514 -46.74 1.76 43.72
C TYR A 514 -47.39 0.90 44.80
N VAL A 515 -48.71 1.01 44.99
CA VAL A 515 -49.44 0.39 46.10
C VAL A 515 -50.73 -0.25 45.60
N ASP A 516 -50.95 -1.52 45.96
CA ASP A 516 -52.14 -2.26 45.59
C ASP A 516 -53.33 -1.99 46.53
N GLY A 517 -54.54 -2.28 46.06
CA GLY A 517 -55.76 -2.17 46.88
C GLY A 517 -56.26 -0.74 47.09
N LEU A 518 -55.76 0.23 46.32
CA LEU A 518 -56.23 1.62 46.29
C LEU A 518 -57.32 1.86 45.22
N SER A 519 -57.77 0.83 44.50
CA SER A 519 -58.84 0.95 43.52
C SER A 519 -60.15 1.41 44.19
N GLY A 520 -60.83 2.38 43.57
CA GLY A 520 -62.02 2.99 44.19
C GLY A 520 -61.69 3.78 45.46
N PHE A 521 -60.49 4.38 45.55
CA PHE A 521 -59.97 5.13 46.70
C PHE A 521 -61.00 6.06 47.35
N SER A 522 -61.83 6.71 46.54
CA SER A 522 -62.91 7.60 46.97
C SER A 522 -63.87 6.98 47.99
N ASN A 523 -64.06 5.66 47.94
CA ASN A 523 -65.04 4.87 48.71
C ASN A 523 -64.42 3.96 49.79
N LEU A 524 -63.09 3.97 49.95
CA LEU A 524 -62.40 3.16 50.97
C LEU A 524 -62.75 3.64 52.38
N LYS A 525 -63.20 2.72 53.24
CA LYS A 525 -63.56 2.99 54.65
C LYS A 525 -62.46 2.66 55.66
N ALA A 526 -61.34 2.08 55.21
CA ALA A 526 -60.22 1.74 56.08
C ALA A 526 -59.65 3.01 56.74
N LYS A 527 -59.42 2.98 58.06
CA LYS A 527 -58.98 4.14 58.85
C LYS A 527 -57.75 4.84 58.23
N SER A 528 -56.75 4.08 57.80
CA SER A 528 -55.53 4.59 57.17
C SER A 528 -55.78 5.26 55.81
N ALA A 529 -56.70 4.74 54.99
CA ALA A 529 -57.08 5.34 53.71
C ALA A 529 -57.88 6.63 53.91
N VAL A 530 -58.78 6.66 54.90
CA VAL A 530 -59.55 7.87 55.27
C VAL A 530 -58.62 8.97 55.79
N GLU A 531 -57.62 8.62 56.61
CA GLU A 531 -56.60 9.57 57.09
C GLU A 531 -55.72 10.11 55.97
N PHE A 532 -55.26 9.25 55.06
CA PHE A 532 -54.52 9.67 53.87
C PHE A 532 -55.33 10.64 53.01
N LYS A 533 -56.61 10.35 52.77
CA LYS A 533 -57.53 11.23 52.03
C LYS A 533 -57.68 12.60 52.69
N LYS A 534 -57.78 12.64 54.04
CA LYS A 534 -57.84 13.89 54.80
C LYS A 534 -56.55 14.69 54.66
N LEU A 535 -55.38 14.06 54.84
CA LEU A 535 -54.07 14.71 54.71
C LEU A 535 -53.85 15.27 53.30
N ARG A 536 -54.15 14.46 52.27
CA ARG A 536 -54.05 14.89 50.87
C ARG A 536 -54.98 16.06 50.55
N ASN A 537 -56.25 15.99 50.93
CA ASN A 537 -57.19 17.08 50.65
C ASN A 537 -56.83 18.39 51.39
N LYS A 538 -56.18 18.30 52.56
CA LYS A 538 -55.73 19.48 53.29
C LYS A 538 -54.66 20.29 52.54
N LEU A 539 -53.86 19.65 51.68
CA LEU A 539 -52.84 20.32 50.87
C LEU A 539 -53.40 21.34 49.87
N VAL A 540 -54.69 21.25 49.51
CA VAL A 540 -55.36 22.10 48.51
C VAL A 540 -56.54 22.90 49.08
N ALA A 541 -56.86 22.72 50.37
CA ALA A 541 -57.97 23.41 51.05
C ALA A 541 -57.53 24.73 51.72
N GLU A 542 -56.22 24.97 51.82
CA GLU A 542 -55.56 26.18 52.29
C GLU A 542 -54.65 26.72 51.17
#